data_AF-A0A962ZQA1-F1
#
_entry.id   AF-A0A962ZQA1-F1
#
_cell.length_a   1.000
_cell.length_b   1.000
_cell.length_c   1.000
_cell.angle_alpha   90.00
_cell.angle_beta   90.00
_cell.angle_gamma   90.00
#
_symmetry.space_group_name_H-M   'P 1'
#
loop_
_entity.id
_entity.type
_entity.pdbx_description
1 polymer ?
#
loop_
_entity_poly.entity_id
_entity_poly.type
_entity_poly.pdbx_seq_one_letter_code
_entity_poly.pdbx_strand_id
1 'polypeptide(L)'
;ILGPERFYWAFRKFIHDWSFRHPSPSDFFRIMNSAAGEDLSYFWRGWFMHNWSLDMAVKEVTYADGDTANGADVAIANLDRLVMPATVQVTFADGSSQRYRLSADSWLQRTVVTIHTDAGKRVAVVTIDPDQVIPDRDRSNNTMALQW
;
A
#
# COMPACT_ATOMS: atom_id res chain seq x y z
N ILE A 1 -7.46 -3.22 4.12
CA ILE A 1 -8.00 -3.04 2.74
C ILE A 1 -9.36 -2.34 2.80
N LEU A 2 -10.48 -3.03 3.07
CA LEU A 2 -11.82 -2.41 3.09
C LEU A 2 -12.16 -1.56 4.32
N GLY A 3 -11.45 -1.78 5.44
CA GLY A 3 -11.87 -1.27 6.75
C GLY A 3 -13.01 -2.11 7.35
N PRO A 4 -13.22 -2.03 8.68
CA PRO A 4 -14.13 -2.92 9.40
C PRO A 4 -15.59 -2.74 8.98
N GLU A 5 -16.07 -1.50 8.84
CA GLU A 5 -17.47 -1.21 8.54
C GLU A 5 -17.94 -1.79 7.20
N ARG A 6 -17.22 -1.47 6.11
CA ARG A 6 -17.52 -1.97 4.76
C ARG A 6 -17.38 -3.49 4.68
N PHE A 7 -16.36 -4.05 5.34
CA PHE A 7 -16.20 -5.50 5.41
C PHE A 7 -17.38 -6.17 6.12
N TYR A 8 -17.75 -5.71 7.31
CA TYR A 8 -18.85 -6.30 8.07
C TYR A 8 -20.18 -6.18 7.35
N TRP A 9 -20.43 -5.05 6.67
CA TRP A 9 -21.62 -4.88 5.84
C TRP A 9 -21.68 -5.92 4.71
N ALA A 10 -20.60 -6.03 3.93
CA ALA A 10 -20.50 -7.00 2.84
C ALA A 10 -20.59 -8.45 3.34
N PHE A 11 -19.94 -8.76 4.46
CA PHE A 11 -19.93 -10.09 5.05
C PHE A 11 -21.30 -10.51 5.60
N ARG A 12 -22.02 -9.61 6.28
CA ARG A 12 -23.39 -9.87 6.72
C ARG A 12 -24.32 -10.12 5.54
N LYS A 13 -24.17 -9.33 4.47
CA LYS A 13 -24.93 -9.53 3.23
C LYS A 13 -24.64 -10.90 2.61
N PHE A 14 -23.37 -11.31 2.55
CA PHE A 14 -22.99 -12.64 2.09
C PHE A 14 -23.66 -13.75 2.90
N ILE A 15 -23.58 -13.70 4.24
CA ILE A 15 -24.18 -14.70 5.12
C ILE A 15 -25.70 -14.78 4.91
N HIS A 16 -26.36 -13.62 4.81
CA HIS A 16 -27.80 -13.55 4.56
C HIS A 16 -28.18 -14.21 3.23
N ASP A 17 -27.55 -13.79 2.14
CA ASP A 17 -27.88 -14.22 0.77
C ASP A 17 -27.56 -15.71 0.51
N TRP A 18 -26.57 -16.25 1.23
CA TRP A 18 -26.11 -17.65 1.09
C TRP A 18 -26.49 -18.54 2.27
N SER A 19 -27.38 -18.08 3.13
CA SER A 19 -27.93 -18.92 4.21
C SER A 19 -28.50 -20.22 3.63
N PHE A 20 -28.08 -21.35 4.23
CA PHE A 20 -28.47 -22.71 3.82
C PHE A 20 -28.06 -23.12 2.38
N ARG A 21 -27.02 -22.49 1.82
CA ARG A 21 -26.44 -22.82 0.49
C ARG A 21 -24.96 -23.16 0.60
N HIS A 22 -24.38 -23.70 -0.48
CA HIS A 22 -22.94 -23.99 -0.63
C HIS A 22 -22.29 -22.99 -1.61
N PRO A 23 -21.93 -21.78 -1.17
CA PRO A 23 -21.25 -20.81 -2.03
C PRO A 23 -19.89 -21.32 -2.48
N SER A 24 -19.53 -21.02 -3.71
CA SER A 24 -18.15 -21.15 -4.18
C SER A 24 -17.32 -19.93 -3.75
N PRO A 25 -15.98 -19.98 -3.76
CA PRO A 25 -15.14 -18.82 -3.47
C PRO A 25 -15.43 -17.61 -4.39
N SER A 26 -15.80 -17.84 -5.64
CA SER A 26 -16.12 -16.76 -6.59
C SER A 26 -17.41 -16.01 -6.22
N ASP A 27 -18.38 -16.69 -5.59
CA ASP A 27 -19.59 -16.06 -5.07
C ASP A 27 -19.28 -15.10 -3.92
N PHE A 28 -18.36 -15.51 -3.04
CA PHE A 28 -17.87 -14.66 -1.97
C PHE A 28 -17.14 -13.44 -2.53
N PHE A 29 -16.18 -13.61 -3.45
CA PHE A 29 -15.42 -12.50 -4.04
C PHE A 29 -16.34 -11.50 -4.75
N ARG A 30 -17.32 -11.99 -5.51
CA ARG A 30 -18.31 -11.16 -6.19
C ARG A 30 -19.13 -10.31 -5.22
N ILE A 31 -19.59 -10.90 -4.12
CA ILE A 31 -20.34 -10.17 -3.10
C ILE A 31 -19.44 -9.16 -2.39
N MET A 32 -18.23 -9.54 -2.00
CA MET A 32 -17.31 -8.60 -1.34
C MET A 32 -16.99 -7.39 -2.23
N ASN A 33 -16.77 -7.58 -3.53
CA ASN A 33 -16.54 -6.48 -4.48
C ASN A 33 -17.79 -5.60 -4.65
N SER A 34 -18.94 -6.22 -4.96
CA SER A 34 -20.20 -5.50 -5.21
C SER A 34 -20.69 -4.77 -3.98
N ALA A 35 -20.51 -5.37 -2.80
CA ALA A 35 -21.05 -4.85 -1.57
C ALA A 35 -20.13 -3.79 -0.95
N ALA A 36 -18.82 -3.97 -1.03
CA ALA A 36 -17.90 -2.96 -0.54
C ALA A 36 -17.84 -1.71 -1.45
N GLY A 37 -18.27 -1.82 -2.71
CA GLY A 37 -18.24 -0.71 -3.67
C GLY A 37 -16.83 -0.38 -4.18
N GLU A 38 -15.91 -1.36 -4.17
CA GLU A 38 -14.52 -1.21 -4.63
C GLU A 38 -14.07 -2.51 -5.31
N ASP A 39 -13.20 -2.38 -6.31
CA ASP A 39 -12.66 -3.53 -7.02
C ASP A 39 -11.49 -4.16 -6.25
N LEU A 40 -11.74 -5.30 -5.60
CA LEU A 40 -10.70 -6.07 -4.89
C LEU A 40 -10.10 -7.17 -5.77
N SER A 41 -10.30 -7.13 -7.08
CA SER A 41 -9.77 -8.16 -7.99
C SER A 41 -8.25 -8.29 -7.89
N TYR A 42 -7.52 -7.19 -7.62
CA TYR A 42 -6.06 -7.25 -7.39
C TYR A 42 -5.71 -8.14 -6.18
N PHE A 43 -6.48 -8.03 -5.09
CA PHE A 43 -6.28 -8.79 -3.86
C PHE A 43 -6.61 -10.26 -4.09
N TRP A 44 -7.79 -10.57 -4.65
CA TRP A 44 -8.19 -11.96 -4.89
C TRP A 44 -7.26 -12.67 -5.87
N ARG A 45 -6.83 -12.00 -6.94
CA ARG A 45 -5.87 -12.57 -7.90
C ARG A 45 -4.55 -12.92 -7.24
N GLY A 46 -3.99 -12.00 -6.47
CA GLY A 46 -2.69 -12.19 -5.83
C GLY A 46 -2.67 -13.27 -4.76
N TRP A 47 -3.74 -13.35 -3.95
CA TRP A 47 -3.80 -14.23 -2.77
C TRP A 47 -4.43 -15.61 -3.01
N PHE A 48 -5.41 -15.71 -3.92
CA PHE A 48 -6.18 -16.95 -4.13
C PHE A 48 -5.96 -17.58 -5.50
N MET A 49 -5.61 -16.80 -6.52
CA MET A 49 -5.45 -17.31 -7.89
C MET A 49 -3.99 -17.53 -8.29
N HIS A 50 -3.05 -16.86 -7.60
CA HIS A 50 -1.62 -16.92 -7.88
C HIS A 50 -0.81 -17.03 -6.59
N ASN A 51 0.49 -17.34 -6.72
CA ASN A 51 1.46 -17.39 -5.62
C ASN A 51 2.38 -16.16 -5.60
N TRP A 52 1.84 -14.99 -5.94
CA TRP A 52 2.66 -13.79 -6.08
C TRP A 52 3.19 -13.31 -4.73
N SER A 53 4.46 -12.91 -4.70
CA SER A 53 5.09 -12.24 -3.57
C SER A 53 4.90 -10.72 -3.64
N LEU A 54 5.04 -10.06 -2.50
CA LEU A 54 5.13 -8.61 -2.36
C LEU A 54 6.57 -8.24 -1.96
N ASP A 55 7.11 -7.23 -2.61
CA ASP A 55 8.46 -6.70 -2.35
C ASP A 55 8.43 -5.20 -2.67
N MET A 56 8.38 -4.35 -1.66
CA MET A 56 8.33 -2.88 -1.84
C MET A 56 9.57 -2.21 -1.31
N ALA A 57 10.24 -1.47 -2.19
CA ALA A 57 11.51 -0.83 -1.90
C ALA A 57 11.43 0.69 -1.97
N VAL A 58 12.16 1.37 -1.08
CA VAL A 58 12.48 2.80 -1.27
C VAL A 58 13.57 2.88 -2.34
N LYS A 59 13.20 3.41 -3.51
CA LYS A 59 14.06 3.41 -4.71
C LYS A 59 15.06 4.54 -4.68
N GLU A 60 14.57 5.75 -4.38
CA GLU A 60 15.36 6.97 -4.28
C GLU A 60 14.56 8.05 -3.54
N VAL A 61 15.29 9.05 -3.03
CA VAL A 61 14.75 10.27 -2.47
C VAL A 61 15.53 11.42 -3.10
N THR A 62 14.86 12.24 -3.87
CA THR A 62 15.47 13.35 -4.61
C THR A 62 14.86 14.67 -4.18
N TYR A 63 15.62 15.75 -4.31
CA TYR A 63 15.15 17.12 -4.05
C TYR A 63 15.15 17.86 -5.38
N ALA A 64 14.07 18.60 -5.68
CA ALA A 64 14.05 19.47 -6.84
C ALA A 64 15.14 20.54 -6.69
N ASP A 65 16.06 20.61 -7.66
CA ASP A 65 17.22 21.51 -7.68
C ASP A 65 18.21 21.34 -6.51
N GLY A 66 18.13 20.23 -5.76
CA GLY A 66 18.97 19.98 -4.60
C GLY A 66 18.60 20.80 -3.35
N ASP A 67 17.49 21.54 -3.39
CA ASP A 67 17.00 22.33 -2.27
C ASP A 67 15.76 21.69 -1.63
N THR A 68 15.68 21.82 -0.31
CA THR A 68 14.50 21.49 0.50
C THR A 68 13.30 22.39 0.22
N ALA A 69 13.48 23.52 -0.47
CA ALA A 69 12.42 24.52 -0.73
C ALA A 69 11.15 23.94 -1.36
N ASN A 70 11.24 22.89 -2.18
CA ASN A 70 10.10 22.26 -2.84
C ASN A 70 9.67 20.92 -2.23
N GLY A 71 10.34 20.48 -1.16
CA GLY A 71 10.18 19.14 -0.60
C GLY A 71 10.99 18.09 -1.36
N ALA A 72 10.86 16.84 -0.95
CA ALA A 72 11.54 15.69 -1.53
C ALA A 72 10.55 14.80 -2.30
N ASP A 73 11.04 14.24 -3.40
CA ASP A 73 10.38 13.22 -4.19
C ASP A 73 10.88 11.85 -3.72
N VAL A 74 10.01 11.11 -3.05
CA VAL A 74 10.29 9.77 -2.55
C VAL A 74 9.73 8.75 -3.53
N ALA A 75 10.60 8.09 -4.29
CA ALA A 75 10.20 7.04 -5.21
C ALA A 75 10.09 5.70 -4.48
N ILE A 76 8.90 5.11 -4.50
CA ILE A 76 8.62 3.80 -3.94
C ILE A 76 8.34 2.83 -5.09
N ALA A 77 9.07 1.71 -5.12
CA ALA A 77 8.90 0.69 -6.13
C ALA A 77 8.18 -0.54 -5.56
N ASN A 78 7.30 -1.14 -6.34
CA ASN A 78 6.85 -2.50 -6.15
C ASN A 78 7.64 -3.41 -7.11
N LEU A 79 8.52 -4.23 -6.56
CA LEU A 79 9.47 -5.07 -7.29
C LEU A 79 8.87 -6.40 -7.72
N ASP A 80 7.77 -6.83 -7.09
CA ASP A 80 7.06 -8.06 -7.41
C ASP A 80 5.62 -7.81 -7.91
N ARG A 81 4.85 -8.88 -8.10
CA ARG A 81 3.52 -8.83 -8.75
C ARG A 81 2.37 -8.62 -7.78
N LEU A 82 2.54 -8.93 -6.49
CA LEU A 82 1.49 -8.71 -5.50
C LEU A 82 1.38 -7.22 -5.24
N VAL A 83 0.15 -6.71 -5.32
CA VAL A 83 -0.15 -5.30 -5.10
C VAL A 83 -0.91 -5.17 -3.79
N MET A 84 -0.47 -4.27 -2.92
CA MET A 84 -1.17 -3.95 -1.68
C MET A 84 -1.09 -2.45 -1.35
N PRO A 85 -2.07 -1.92 -0.61
CA PRO A 85 -1.93 -0.61 0.00
C PRO A 85 -0.86 -0.65 1.09
N ALA A 86 -0.06 0.40 1.19
CA ALA A 86 1.04 0.51 2.14
C ALA A 86 1.06 1.89 2.81
N THR A 87 1.58 1.94 4.03
CA THR A 87 1.87 3.21 4.70
C THR A 87 3.35 3.49 4.59
N VAL A 88 3.72 4.67 4.11
CA VAL A 88 5.11 5.14 4.07
C VAL A 88 5.26 6.22 5.12
N GLN A 89 6.19 6.06 6.05
CA GLN A 89 6.54 7.06 7.03
C GLN A 89 7.82 7.76 6.59
N VAL A 90 7.76 9.08 6.50
CA VAL A 90 8.90 9.96 6.26
C VAL A 90 9.22 10.66 7.58
N THR A 91 10.41 10.40 8.11
CA THR A 91 10.96 11.07 9.29
C THR A 91 11.92 12.15 8.82
N PHE A 92 11.72 13.38 9.29
CA PHE A 92 12.53 14.54 8.93
C PHE A 92 13.65 14.78 9.96
N ALA A 93 14.64 15.58 9.56
CA ALA A 93 15.79 15.93 10.41
C ALA A 93 15.42 16.76 11.65
N ASP A 94 14.25 17.42 11.64
CA ASP A 94 13.69 18.14 12.79
C ASP A 94 13.04 17.20 13.82
N GLY A 95 13.02 15.89 13.57
CA GLY A 95 12.38 14.86 14.40
C GLY A 95 10.88 14.68 14.14
N SER A 96 10.26 15.53 13.30
CA SER A 96 8.87 15.36 12.89
C SER A 96 8.73 14.17 11.93
N SER A 97 7.55 13.56 11.90
CA SER A 97 7.25 12.42 11.01
C SER A 97 5.91 12.62 10.32
N GLN A 98 5.83 12.23 9.06
CA GLN A 98 4.63 12.30 8.23
C GLN A 98 4.36 10.93 7.61
N ARG A 99 3.10 10.51 7.63
CA ARG A 99 2.66 9.23 7.07
C ARG A 99 1.87 9.46 5.80
N TYR A 100 2.25 8.78 4.74
CA TYR A 100 1.58 8.78 3.44
C TYR A 100 0.95 7.42 3.22
N ARG A 101 -0.29 7.41 2.74
CA ARG A 101 -1.00 6.17 2.42
C ARG A 101 -0.97 5.94 0.92
N LEU A 102 -0.24 4.91 0.49
CA LEU A 102 -0.28 4.41 -0.88
C LEU A 102 -1.50 3.51 -1.05
N SER A 103 -2.40 3.87 -1.97
CA SER A 103 -3.53 3.02 -2.33
C SER A 103 -3.09 1.90 -3.27
N ALA A 104 -3.82 0.79 -3.29
CA ALA A 104 -3.57 -0.29 -4.24
C ALA A 104 -3.65 0.19 -5.71
N ASP A 105 -4.50 1.20 -5.97
CA ASP A 105 -4.70 1.77 -7.30
C ASP A 105 -3.46 2.47 -7.86
N SER A 106 -2.54 2.90 -6.98
CA SER A 106 -1.28 3.54 -7.39
C SER A 106 -0.40 2.61 -8.23
N TRP A 107 -0.65 1.30 -8.16
CA TRP A 107 0.11 0.26 -8.85
C TRP A 107 -0.54 -0.25 -10.14
N LEU A 108 -1.74 0.22 -10.51
CA LEU A 108 -2.51 -0.34 -11.64
C LEU A 108 -1.79 -0.22 -12.99
N GLN A 109 -0.97 0.83 -13.16
CA GLN A 109 -0.26 1.13 -14.41
C GLN A 109 1.23 1.44 -14.18
N ARG A 110 1.71 1.31 -12.95
CA ARG A 110 3.03 1.76 -12.54
C ARG A 110 3.64 0.77 -11.57
N THR A 111 4.93 0.53 -11.72
CA THR A 111 5.75 -0.20 -10.73
C THR A 111 6.47 0.74 -9.78
N VAL A 112 6.45 2.05 -10.04
CA VAL A 112 7.04 3.09 -9.21
C VAL A 112 6.03 4.21 -8.98
N VAL A 113 5.91 4.63 -7.72
CA VAL A 113 5.04 5.71 -7.27
C VAL A 113 5.89 6.72 -6.52
N THR A 114 5.78 7.99 -6.89
CA THR A 114 6.47 9.08 -6.22
C THR A 114 5.53 9.74 -5.20
N ILE A 115 6.04 9.93 -3.99
CA ILE A 115 5.39 10.70 -2.93
C ILE A 115 6.13 12.02 -2.80
N HIS A 116 5.39 13.13 -2.79
CA HIS A 116 5.95 14.46 -2.57
C HIS A 116 5.84 14.84 -1.09
N THR A 117 6.96 15.20 -0.48
CA THR A 117 6.99 15.63 0.92
C THR A 117 6.72 17.12 1.08
N ASP A 118 6.45 17.54 2.32
CA ASP A 118 6.31 18.95 2.63
C ASP A 118 7.61 19.73 2.34
N ALA A 119 7.44 20.97 1.87
CA ALA A 119 8.53 21.90 1.61
C ALA A 119 9.26 22.34 2.89
N GLY A 120 10.54 22.67 2.73
CA GLY A 120 11.40 23.23 3.78
C GLY A 120 11.91 22.22 4.81
N LYS A 121 11.53 20.94 4.70
CA LYS A 121 11.98 19.87 5.60
C LYS A 121 12.93 18.92 4.90
N ARG A 122 14.06 18.67 5.55
CA ARG A 122 15.03 17.66 5.10
C ARG A 122 14.60 16.28 5.59
N VAL A 123 14.44 15.33 4.68
CA VAL A 123 14.17 13.93 4.98
C VAL A 123 15.41 13.28 5.58
N ALA A 124 15.23 12.61 6.73
CA ALA A 124 16.28 11.84 7.38
C ALA A 124 16.13 10.35 7.09
N VAL A 125 14.92 9.80 7.25
CA VAL A 125 14.63 8.37 7.04
C VAL A 125 13.28 8.21 6.36
N VAL A 126 13.20 7.32 5.39
CA VAL A 126 11.94 6.84 4.81
C VAL A 126 11.78 5.37 5.17
N THR A 127 10.61 5.00 5.68
CA THR A 127 10.26 3.62 6.04
C THR A 127 8.91 3.23 5.45
N ILE A 128 8.90 2.18 4.64
CA ILE A 128 7.69 1.53 4.15
C ILE A 128 7.21 0.54 5.21
N ASP A 129 5.91 0.53 5.49
CA ASP A 129 5.26 -0.35 6.47
C ASP A 129 5.91 -0.26 7.87
N PRO A 130 5.91 0.93 8.51
CA PRO A 130 6.51 1.10 9.84
C PRO A 130 5.85 0.21 10.90
N ASP A 131 4.58 -0.15 10.71
CA ASP A 131 3.79 -0.96 11.65
C ASP A 131 3.91 -2.47 11.38
N GLN A 132 4.69 -2.87 10.37
CA GLN A 132 4.96 -4.28 10.02
C GLN A 132 3.71 -5.12 9.70
N VAL A 133 2.71 -4.53 9.05
CA VAL A 133 1.40 -5.16 8.80
C VAL A 133 1.27 -5.82 7.42
N ILE A 134 2.27 -5.67 6.54
CA ILE A 134 2.25 -6.32 5.21
C ILE A 134 3.25 -7.50 5.15
N PRO A 135 2.95 -8.59 4.45
CA PRO A 135 3.89 -9.68 4.15
C PRO A 135 4.90 -9.29 3.05
N ASP A 136 5.74 -8.31 3.32
CA ASP A 136 6.88 -7.99 2.45
C ASP A 136 7.96 -9.08 2.55
N ARG A 137 8.42 -9.59 1.41
CA ARG A 137 9.43 -10.65 1.32
C ARG A 137 10.83 -10.15 1.70
N ASP A 138 11.18 -8.93 1.34
CA ASP A 138 12.53 -8.37 1.59
C ASP A 138 12.43 -7.03 2.32
N ARG A 139 12.30 -7.10 3.65
CA ARG A 139 12.24 -5.90 4.49
C ARG A 139 13.52 -5.07 4.54
N SER A 140 14.64 -5.57 4.01
CA SER A 140 15.92 -4.86 4.08
C SER A 140 15.94 -3.60 3.20
N ASN A 141 15.09 -3.56 2.17
CA ASN A 141 14.98 -2.46 1.22
C ASN A 141 13.81 -1.49 1.53
N ASN A 142 13.04 -1.77 2.58
CA ASN A 142 11.88 -0.97 2.99
C ASN A 142 12.28 0.32 3.71
N THR A 143 13.53 0.44 4.15
CA THR A 143 14.02 1.61 4.88
C THR A 143 15.24 2.20 4.20
N MET A 144 15.19 3.51 3.96
CA MET A 144 16.35 4.26 3.49
C MET A 144 16.63 5.44 4.42
N ALA A 145 17.80 5.43 5.04
CA ALA A 145 18.35 6.57 5.76
C ALA A 145 19.21 7.39 4.79
N LEU A 146 18.94 8.68 4.67
CA LEU A 146 19.80 9.57 3.89
C LEU A 146 21.00 9.96 4.75
N GLN A 147 22.19 9.97 4.16
CA GLN A 147 23.42 10.54 4.73
C GLN A 147 23.71 11.89 4.08
N TRP A 148 24.16 12.88 4.86
CA TRP A 148 24.29 14.30 4.52
C TRP A 148 25.67 14.80 4.90
#